data_AF-A0A847Y8H1-F1
#
_entry.id   AF-A0A847Y8H1-F1
#
_cell.length_a   1.000
_cell.length_b   1.000
_cell.length_c   1.000
_cell.angle_alpha   90.00
_cell.angle_beta   90.00
_cell.angle_gamma   90.00
#
_symmetry.space_group_name_H-M   'P 1'
#
loop_
_entity.id
_entity.type
_entity.pdbx_description
1 polymer ?
#
loop_
_entity_poly.entity_id
_entity_poly.type
_entity_poly.pdbx_seq_one_letter_code
_entity_poly.pdbx_strand_id
1 'polypeptide(L)'
;MQTEELKKKIQVVNLPEVNSSLTGIILEKKSKTLFIDLSPYGTGIVRGPYYLEAKDYIKNLNVSDKVTVKVLDWNNEEGFIELALKDLVQEKTWDKIKELKEENITLPLLITEVNAGGLMGKIDNIQGFLPVSQLSSEHYPKVEGGSKTKILEKLKEFVGKEILVKIYDADANTNKLIFSEKLVELDQLKEIAKNYKVNDIVKIKITKIVSFGAFVKVDDTPLDGLIHISEISNKPNLDINKELKEGDVKKAKIISIDDGKISLSLKALESNPKEEPIKKS
;
A
#
# COMPACT_ATOMS: atom_id res chain seq x y z
N MET A 1 -34.65 46.71 38.50
CA MET A 1 -33.46 45.84 38.62
C MET A 1 -33.88 44.39 38.93
N GLN A 2 -34.76 43.80 38.12
CA GLN A 2 -35.14 42.37 38.27
C GLN A 2 -35.41 41.66 36.93
N THR A 3 -35.21 42.33 35.80
CA THR A 3 -35.53 41.78 34.46
C THR A 3 -34.28 41.57 33.58
N GLU A 4 -33.09 41.94 34.05
CA GLU A 4 -31.81 41.74 33.34
C GLU A 4 -30.98 40.56 33.86
N GLU A 5 -31.31 39.99 35.02
CA GLU A 5 -30.56 38.85 35.59
C GLU A 5 -30.97 37.48 35.01
N LEU A 6 -32.10 37.37 34.31
CA LEU A 6 -32.51 36.10 33.66
C LEU A 6 -31.91 35.86 32.26
N LYS A 7 -31.16 36.80 31.69
CA LYS A 7 -30.51 36.63 30.37
C LYS A 7 -29.07 36.08 30.44
N LYS A 8 -28.57 35.71 31.62
CA LYS A 8 -27.27 35.02 31.77
C LYS A 8 -27.46 33.50 31.77
N LYS A 9 -26.84 32.84 30.78
CA LYS A 9 -26.72 31.38 30.53
C LYS A 9 -27.75 30.74 29.58
N ILE A 10 -27.88 31.26 28.37
CA ILE A 10 -28.10 30.38 27.21
C ILE A 10 -26.81 30.43 26.40
N GLN A 11 -25.92 29.47 26.62
CA GLN A 11 -24.87 29.20 25.63
C GLN A 11 -25.61 28.76 24.37
N VAL A 12 -25.54 29.56 23.31
CA VAL A 12 -25.95 29.12 21.98
C VAL A 12 -24.94 28.04 21.59
N VAL A 13 -25.28 26.79 21.90
CA VAL A 13 -24.47 25.65 21.51
C VAL A 13 -24.68 25.49 20.01
N ASN A 14 -23.68 25.88 19.21
CA ASN A 14 -23.68 25.62 17.78
C ASN A 14 -23.68 24.11 17.57
N LEU A 15 -24.67 23.61 16.82
CA LEU A 15 -24.76 22.19 16.47
C LEU A 15 -23.59 21.83 15.52
N PRO A 16 -22.76 20.83 15.87
CA PRO A 16 -21.75 20.29 14.99
C PRO A 16 -22.35 19.84 13.65
N GLU A 17 -21.58 19.92 12.57
CA GLU A 17 -22.06 19.47 11.26
C GLU A 17 -22.40 17.97 11.27
N VAL A 18 -23.41 17.60 10.48
CA VAL A 18 -23.70 16.20 10.19
C VAL A 18 -22.45 15.55 9.60
N ASN A 19 -22.14 14.32 10.03
CA ASN A 19 -20.89 13.57 9.82
C ASN A 19 -19.69 13.94 10.70
N SER A 20 -19.80 14.93 11.58
CA SER A 20 -18.74 15.22 12.56
C SER A 20 -18.61 14.10 13.61
N SER A 21 -17.42 14.01 14.21
CA SER A 21 -17.16 13.09 15.32
C SER A 21 -17.34 13.80 16.66
N LEU A 22 -18.14 13.21 17.54
CA LEU A 22 -18.34 13.65 18.91
C LEU A 22 -17.92 12.55 19.88
N THR A 23 -17.59 12.93 21.10
CA THR A 23 -17.32 11.96 22.16
C THR A 23 -18.46 12.02 23.16
N GLY A 24 -19.02 10.86 23.48
CA GLY A 24 -20.13 10.74 24.40
C GLY A 24 -19.91 9.66 25.45
N ILE A 25 -20.78 9.64 26.43
CA ILE A 25 -20.77 8.66 27.52
C ILE A 25 -21.96 7.73 27.35
N ILE A 26 -21.76 6.43 27.46
CA ILE A 26 -22.86 5.46 27.35
C ILE A 26 -23.80 5.63 28.54
N LEU A 27 -25.07 5.96 28.26
CA LEU A 27 -26.12 6.09 29.28
C LEU A 27 -26.79 4.74 29.55
N GLU A 28 -27.21 4.06 28.49
CA GLU A 28 -28.02 2.86 28.63
C GLU A 28 -27.90 1.96 27.40
N LYS A 29 -28.00 0.64 27.64
CA LYS A 29 -28.07 -0.39 26.59
C LYS A 29 -29.42 -1.07 26.64
N LYS A 30 -30.19 -0.98 25.56
CA LYS A 30 -31.44 -1.73 25.36
C LYS A 30 -31.28 -2.73 24.22
N SER A 31 -32.27 -3.61 24.05
CA SER A 31 -32.28 -4.57 22.94
C SER A 31 -32.17 -3.83 21.60
N LYS A 32 -31.06 -4.05 20.90
CA LYS A 32 -30.74 -3.44 19.58
C LYS A 32 -30.62 -1.91 19.57
N THR A 33 -30.44 -1.29 20.73
CA THR A 33 -30.36 0.17 20.87
C THR A 33 -29.34 0.56 21.93
N LEU A 34 -28.48 1.55 21.64
CA LEU A 34 -27.52 2.12 22.59
C LEU A 34 -27.77 3.62 22.72
N PHE A 35 -27.91 4.10 23.96
CA PHE A 35 -28.08 5.52 24.27
C PHE A 35 -26.78 6.11 24.78
N ILE A 36 -26.42 7.28 24.24
CA ILE A 36 -25.14 7.94 24.50
C ILE A 36 -25.43 9.40 24.84
N ASP A 37 -24.92 9.87 25.97
CA ASP A 37 -24.94 11.27 26.34
C ASP A 37 -23.91 12.04 25.50
N LEU A 38 -24.39 13.04 24.77
CA LEU A 38 -23.59 13.98 24.00
C LEU A 38 -23.68 15.39 24.58
N SER A 39 -23.89 15.52 25.89
CA SER A 39 -23.89 16.81 26.59
C SER A 39 -22.75 17.72 26.10
N PRO A 40 -23.05 18.98 25.70
CA PRO A 40 -24.31 19.69 25.89
C PRO A 40 -25.36 19.53 24.77
N TYR A 41 -25.10 18.70 23.76
CA TYR A 41 -25.91 18.63 22.53
C TYR A 41 -27.21 17.82 22.67
N GLY A 42 -27.27 16.90 23.64
CA GLY A 42 -28.44 16.06 23.91
C GLY A 42 -28.08 14.58 24.02
N THR A 43 -29.08 13.71 23.87
CA THR A 43 -28.89 12.27 23.88
C THR A 43 -28.91 11.73 22.47
N GLY A 44 -27.87 10.96 22.12
CA GLY A 44 -27.82 10.24 20.87
C GLY A 44 -28.16 8.76 21.00
N ILE A 45 -28.54 8.16 19.88
CA ILE A 45 -29.02 6.79 19.76
C ILE A 45 -28.28 6.08 18.63
N VAL A 46 -27.74 4.90 18.92
CA VAL A 46 -27.24 3.96 17.90
C VAL A 46 -28.24 2.80 17.81
N ARG A 47 -28.89 2.66 16.66
CA ARG A 47 -29.94 1.66 16.40
C ARG A 47 -29.82 1.08 14.98
N GLY A 48 -30.62 0.05 14.69
CA GLY A 48 -30.73 -0.52 13.35
C GLY A 48 -29.41 -1.08 12.80
N PRO A 49 -29.01 -0.75 11.54
CA PRO A 49 -27.78 -1.30 10.94
C PRO A 49 -26.53 -0.92 11.72
N TYR A 50 -26.43 0.33 12.21
CA TYR A 50 -25.29 0.82 12.97
C TYR A 50 -25.09 0.06 14.30
N TYR A 51 -26.18 -0.34 14.97
CA TYR A 51 -26.08 -1.18 16.17
C TYR A 51 -25.63 -2.60 15.81
N LEU A 52 -26.14 -3.17 14.72
CA LEU A 52 -25.79 -4.53 14.31
C LEU A 52 -24.32 -4.64 13.91
N GLU A 53 -23.80 -3.66 13.17
CA GLU A 53 -22.36 -3.53 12.85
C GLU A 53 -21.50 -3.43 14.11
N ALA A 54 -22.03 -2.75 15.12
CA ALA A 54 -21.39 -2.47 16.38
C ALA A 54 -21.59 -3.53 17.47
N LYS A 55 -22.38 -4.58 17.21
CA LYS A 55 -22.95 -5.44 18.24
C LYS A 55 -21.92 -6.05 19.19
N ASP A 56 -20.81 -6.57 18.65
CA ASP A 56 -19.82 -7.28 19.47
C ASP A 56 -18.99 -6.36 20.36
N TYR A 57 -18.70 -5.13 19.92
CA TYR A 57 -18.08 -4.11 20.77
C TYR A 57 -19.08 -3.55 21.78
N ILE A 58 -20.34 -3.32 21.38
CA ILE A 58 -21.39 -2.89 22.31
C ILE A 58 -21.56 -3.90 23.45
N LYS A 59 -21.36 -5.21 23.23
CA LYS A 59 -21.36 -6.20 24.33
C LYS A 59 -20.26 -5.97 25.35
N ASN A 60 -19.07 -5.52 24.92
CA ASN A 60 -17.88 -5.40 25.75
C ASN A 60 -17.77 -4.05 26.48
N LEU A 61 -18.54 -3.05 26.05
CA LEU A 61 -18.61 -1.76 26.74
C LEU A 61 -19.36 -1.89 28.08
N ASN A 62 -19.27 -0.88 28.93
CA ASN A 62 -20.09 -0.70 30.12
C ASN A 62 -20.85 0.63 30.07
N VAL A 63 -21.90 0.73 30.87
CA VAL A 63 -22.53 2.04 31.12
C VAL A 63 -21.49 2.96 31.77
N SER A 64 -21.45 4.22 31.37
CA SER A 64 -20.42 5.21 31.69
C SER A 64 -19.12 5.14 30.88
N ASP A 65 -18.96 4.19 29.96
CA ASP A 65 -17.80 4.19 29.07
C ASP A 65 -17.86 5.37 28.10
N LYS A 66 -16.69 5.95 27.85
CA LYS A 66 -16.51 7.04 26.90
C LYS A 66 -16.29 6.46 25.50
N VAL A 67 -17.10 6.87 24.54
CA VAL A 67 -17.07 6.37 23.16
C VAL A 67 -17.06 7.49 22.15
N THR A 68 -16.35 7.31 21.05
CA THR A 68 -16.40 8.24 19.93
C THR A 68 -17.49 7.84 18.96
N VAL A 69 -18.32 8.79 18.58
CA VAL A 69 -19.47 8.61 17.70
C VAL A 69 -19.41 9.57 16.54
N LYS A 70 -19.98 9.16 15.41
CA LYS A 70 -20.23 10.02 14.26
C LYS A 70 -21.70 10.42 14.26
N VAL A 71 -21.97 11.72 14.17
CA VAL A 71 -23.34 12.23 14.05
C VAL A 71 -23.84 11.98 12.64
N LEU A 72 -24.96 11.28 12.51
CA LEU A 72 -25.60 10.97 11.24
C LEU A 72 -26.78 11.88 10.97
N ASP A 73 -27.56 12.18 12.01
CA ASP A 73 -28.70 13.08 11.93
C ASP A 73 -28.96 13.71 13.30
N TRP A 74 -29.35 14.98 13.30
CA TRP A 74 -29.74 15.72 14.50
C TRP A 74 -31.22 15.58 14.85
N ASN A 75 -32.05 15.11 13.91
CA ASN A 75 -33.50 15.29 14.00
C ASN A 75 -34.25 13.99 13.73
N ASN A 76 -34.57 13.24 14.78
CA ASN A 76 -35.52 12.12 14.71
C ASN A 76 -36.83 12.47 15.44
N GLU A 77 -37.90 11.75 15.12
CA GLU A 77 -39.26 11.98 15.65
C GLU A 77 -39.37 11.88 17.19
N GLU A 78 -38.37 11.30 17.86
CA GLU A 78 -38.29 11.08 19.30
C GLU A 78 -37.32 12.06 20.01
N GLY A 79 -36.68 12.98 19.28
CA GLY A 79 -35.75 13.97 19.82
C GLY A 79 -34.34 13.43 20.13
N PHE A 80 -33.98 12.26 19.62
CA PHE A 80 -32.63 11.70 19.75
C PHE A 80 -31.76 12.00 18.51
N ILE A 81 -30.45 12.15 18.73
CA ILE A 81 -29.45 12.33 17.68
C ILE A 81 -29.07 10.95 17.12
N GLU A 82 -29.17 10.70 15.82
CA GLU A 82 -28.72 9.42 15.25
C GLU A 82 -27.20 9.35 15.15
N LEU A 83 -26.64 8.25 15.65
CA LEU A 83 -25.20 8.05 15.78
C LEU A 83 -24.72 6.72 15.20
N ALA A 84 -23.47 6.70 14.75
CA ALA A 84 -22.69 5.48 14.53
C ALA A 84 -21.45 5.47 15.42
N LEU A 85 -21.12 4.33 16.05
CA LEU A 85 -19.88 4.19 16.82
C LEU A 85 -18.68 4.24 15.87
N LYS A 86 -17.73 5.15 16.13
CA LYS A 86 -16.56 5.36 15.29
C LYS A 86 -15.43 4.37 15.60
N ASP A 87 -15.28 4.00 16.87
CA ASP A 87 -14.14 3.21 17.36
C ASP A 87 -14.16 1.74 16.85
N LEU A 88 -15.35 1.16 16.65
CA LEU A 88 -15.55 -0.16 16.02
C LEU A 88 -15.11 -0.28 14.58
N VAL A 89 -15.38 0.77 13.79
CA VAL A 89 -15.09 0.75 12.36
C VAL A 89 -13.57 0.76 12.19
N GLN A 90 -12.86 1.50 13.05
CA GLN A 90 -11.40 1.52 13.02
C GLN A 90 -10.79 0.18 13.48
N GLU A 91 -11.24 -0.41 14.58
CA GLU A 91 -10.71 -1.72 15.03
C GLU A 91 -10.89 -2.81 13.96
N LYS A 92 -12.11 -2.94 13.40
CA LYS A 92 -12.38 -3.93 12.34
C LYS A 92 -11.58 -3.68 11.07
N THR A 93 -11.40 -2.42 10.67
CA THR A 93 -10.58 -2.08 9.50
C THR A 93 -9.11 -2.41 9.76
N TRP A 94 -8.60 -2.22 10.99
CA TRP A 94 -7.23 -2.61 11.34
C TRP A 94 -7.02 -4.12 11.36
N ASP A 95 -8.00 -4.89 11.83
CA ASP A 95 -7.92 -6.36 11.76
C ASP A 95 -7.87 -6.84 10.31
N LYS A 96 -8.74 -6.30 9.45
CA LYS A 96 -8.69 -6.53 7.99
C LYS A 96 -7.35 -6.13 7.37
N ILE A 97 -6.77 -4.99 7.76
CA ILE A 97 -5.46 -4.54 7.27
C ILE A 97 -4.35 -5.52 7.68
N LYS A 98 -4.40 -6.06 8.90
CA LYS A 98 -3.43 -7.08 9.37
C LYS A 98 -3.57 -8.36 8.55
N GLU A 99 -4.79 -8.85 8.33
CA GLU A 99 -5.06 -10.03 7.49
C GLU A 99 -4.52 -9.82 6.06
N LEU A 100 -4.83 -8.68 5.43
CA LEU A 100 -4.32 -8.34 4.09
C LEU A 100 -2.78 -8.29 4.03
N LYS A 101 -2.12 -7.86 5.11
CA LYS A 101 -0.66 -7.84 5.23
C LYS A 101 -0.10 -9.26 5.38
N GLU A 102 -0.70 -10.09 6.22
CA GLU A 102 -0.26 -11.49 6.45
C GLU A 102 -0.44 -12.35 5.21
N GLU A 103 -1.56 -12.18 4.49
CA GLU A 103 -1.82 -12.88 3.23
C GLU A 103 -1.05 -12.30 2.04
N ASN A 104 -0.33 -11.19 2.24
CA ASN A 104 0.46 -10.51 1.23
C ASN A 104 -0.36 -10.18 -0.04
N ILE A 105 -1.58 -9.67 0.16
CA ILE A 105 -2.54 -9.39 -0.92
C ILE A 105 -2.19 -8.09 -1.64
N THR A 106 -2.29 -8.09 -2.97
CA THR A 106 -2.25 -6.87 -3.80
C THR A 106 -3.63 -6.23 -3.85
N LEU A 107 -3.70 -4.92 -3.62
CA LEU A 107 -4.94 -4.16 -3.60
C LEU A 107 -4.80 -2.83 -4.36
N PRO A 108 -5.89 -2.34 -5.01
CA PRO A 108 -5.90 -1.01 -5.59
C PRO A 108 -5.99 0.05 -4.49
N LEU A 109 -5.11 1.03 -4.55
CA LEU A 109 -5.10 2.21 -3.69
C LEU A 109 -5.45 3.43 -4.51
N LEU A 110 -6.60 4.04 -4.21
CA LEU A 110 -6.99 5.33 -4.77
C LEU A 110 -6.17 6.43 -4.08
N ILE A 111 -5.39 7.16 -4.87
CA ILE A 111 -4.58 8.27 -4.37
C ILE A 111 -5.47 9.49 -4.15
N THR A 112 -5.62 9.91 -2.90
CA THR A 112 -6.43 11.07 -2.53
C THR A 112 -5.59 12.34 -2.46
N GLU A 113 -4.35 12.22 -1.98
CA GLU A 113 -3.47 13.37 -1.73
C GLU A 113 -2.03 13.02 -2.04
N VAL A 114 -1.19 14.05 -2.14
CA VAL A 114 0.24 13.91 -2.38
C VAL A 114 1.03 14.95 -1.61
N ASN A 115 2.21 14.54 -1.17
CA ASN A 115 3.19 15.41 -0.54
C ASN A 115 4.57 15.20 -1.16
N ALA A 116 5.56 16.00 -0.74
CA ALA A 116 6.91 15.92 -1.28
C ALA A 116 7.64 14.60 -0.96
N GLY A 117 7.09 13.78 -0.07
CA GLY A 117 7.66 12.49 0.35
C GLY A 117 6.97 11.27 -0.24
N GLY A 118 5.79 11.39 -0.85
CA GLY A 118 5.02 10.25 -1.34
C GLY A 118 3.56 10.55 -1.67
N LEU A 119 2.85 9.46 -1.99
CA LEU A 119 1.42 9.46 -2.28
C LEU A 119 0.65 9.09 -1.00
N MET A 120 -0.53 9.64 -0.83
CA MET A 120 -1.45 9.29 0.24
C MET A 120 -2.72 8.70 -0.36
N GLY A 121 -3.17 7.61 0.22
CA GLY A 121 -4.42 6.97 -0.15
C GLY A 121 -5.14 6.47 1.09
N LYS A 122 -6.35 5.99 0.91
CA LYS A 122 -7.16 5.45 2.01
C LYS A 122 -7.66 4.06 1.69
N ILE A 123 -7.71 3.21 2.72
CA ILE A 123 -8.43 1.94 2.70
C ILE A 123 -9.56 2.10 3.69
N ASP A 124 -10.80 1.98 3.21
CA ASP A 124 -12.01 2.23 3.99
C ASP A 124 -11.94 3.61 4.69
N ASN A 125 -11.71 3.65 6.01
CA ASN A 125 -11.59 4.86 6.81
C ASN A 125 -10.16 5.17 7.32
N ILE A 126 -9.16 4.33 7.00
CA ILE A 126 -7.77 4.50 7.43
C ILE A 126 -6.96 5.12 6.30
N GLN A 127 -6.31 6.24 6.60
CA GLN A 127 -5.35 6.87 5.70
C GLN A 127 -4.00 6.18 5.81
N GLY A 128 -3.37 5.90 4.67
CA GLY A 128 -2.03 5.36 4.59
C GLY A 128 -1.16 6.13 3.61
N PHE A 129 0.14 5.86 3.69
CA PHE A 129 1.17 6.57 2.98
C PHE A 129 2.01 5.62 2.12
N LEU A 130 2.17 5.97 0.85
CA LEU A 130 3.06 5.30 -0.09
C LEU A 130 4.29 6.20 -0.31
N PRO A 131 5.40 5.95 0.40
CA PRO A 131 6.61 6.75 0.25
C PRO A 131 7.20 6.62 -1.16
N VAL A 132 7.84 7.68 -1.66
CA VAL A 132 8.53 7.67 -2.96
C VAL A 132 9.57 6.55 -3.07
N SER A 133 10.20 6.17 -1.96
CA SER A 133 11.16 5.06 -1.93
C SER A 133 10.54 3.68 -2.14
N GLN A 134 9.22 3.56 -2.03
CA GLN A 134 8.43 2.35 -2.23
C GLN A 134 7.56 2.38 -3.50
N LEU A 135 7.65 3.45 -4.30
CA LEU A 135 7.08 3.51 -5.66
C LEU A 135 7.87 2.63 -6.62
N SER A 136 7.20 2.08 -7.64
CA SER A 136 7.85 1.30 -8.69
C SER A 136 8.90 2.13 -9.46
N SER A 137 9.78 1.43 -10.17
CA SER A 137 10.81 2.07 -10.99
C SER A 137 10.23 2.98 -12.10
N GLU A 138 8.99 2.70 -12.53
CA GLU A 138 8.26 3.47 -13.53
C GLU A 138 7.63 4.75 -12.95
N HIS A 139 7.04 4.66 -11.76
CA HIS A 139 6.40 5.81 -11.11
C HIS A 139 7.36 6.65 -10.25
N TYR A 140 8.62 6.24 -10.13
CA TYR A 140 9.63 7.02 -9.42
C TYR A 140 9.91 8.37 -10.11
N PRO A 141 9.75 9.51 -9.40
CA PRO A 141 9.97 10.84 -9.98
C PRO A 141 11.47 11.09 -10.19
N LYS A 142 11.97 10.76 -11.37
CA LYS A 142 13.32 11.14 -11.83
C LYS A 142 13.34 12.65 -12.06
N VAL A 143 13.88 13.39 -11.09
CA VAL A 143 14.10 14.84 -11.18
C VAL A 143 15.58 15.15 -10.97
N GLU A 144 16.15 15.96 -11.85
CA GLU A 144 17.50 16.49 -11.66
C GLU A 144 17.49 17.54 -10.53
N GLY A 145 18.41 17.39 -9.58
CA GLY A 145 18.65 18.37 -8.50
C GLY A 145 17.73 18.28 -7.28
N GLY A 146 16.91 17.23 -7.13
CA GLY A 146 16.18 16.96 -5.88
C GLY A 146 15.18 18.04 -5.43
N SER A 147 14.74 18.91 -6.35
CA SER A 147 13.82 19.99 -6.02
C SER A 147 12.46 19.45 -5.59
N LYS A 148 12.12 19.64 -4.30
CA LYS A 148 10.87 19.18 -3.67
C LYS A 148 9.62 19.59 -4.45
N THR A 149 9.65 20.75 -5.11
CA THR A 149 8.53 21.29 -5.89
C THR A 149 8.23 20.45 -7.14
N LYS A 150 9.27 20.06 -7.89
CA LYS A 150 9.13 19.26 -9.12
C LYS A 150 8.68 17.83 -8.84
N ILE A 151 9.12 17.28 -7.70
CA ILE A 151 8.69 15.96 -7.23
C ILE A 151 7.19 16.00 -6.97
N LEU A 152 6.73 17.01 -6.22
CA LEU A 152 5.31 17.18 -5.91
C LEU A 152 4.45 17.33 -7.17
N GLU A 153 4.89 18.11 -8.16
CA GLU A 153 4.14 18.28 -9.42
C GLU A 153 3.93 16.96 -10.18
N LYS A 154 4.98 16.14 -10.31
CA LYS A 154 4.83 14.81 -10.94
C LYS A 154 3.93 13.89 -10.13
N LEU A 155 4.04 13.93 -8.80
CA LEU A 155 3.21 13.10 -7.93
C LEU A 155 1.72 13.51 -8.01
N LYS A 156 1.42 14.80 -8.21
CA LYS A 156 0.03 15.29 -8.38
C LYS A 156 -0.70 14.65 -9.55
N GLU A 157 -0.02 14.20 -10.59
CA GLU A 157 -0.64 13.49 -11.72
C GLU A 157 -1.22 12.13 -11.33
N PHE A 158 -0.85 11.61 -10.16
CA PHE A 158 -1.39 10.35 -9.63
C PHE A 158 -2.63 10.56 -8.76
N VAL A 159 -2.96 11.80 -8.37
CA VAL A 159 -4.18 12.08 -7.60
C VAL A 159 -5.41 11.67 -8.41
N GLY A 160 -6.29 10.90 -7.78
CA GLY A 160 -7.48 10.33 -8.41
C GLY A 160 -7.22 9.06 -9.24
N LYS A 161 -5.97 8.60 -9.36
CA LYS A 161 -5.65 7.30 -9.97
C LYS A 161 -5.62 6.19 -8.93
N GLU A 162 -5.88 4.98 -9.40
CA GLU A 162 -5.71 3.76 -8.62
C GLU A 162 -4.35 3.13 -8.94
N ILE A 163 -3.57 2.85 -7.89
CA ILE A 163 -2.27 2.19 -7.99
C ILE A 163 -2.34 0.87 -7.23
N LEU A 164 -1.88 -0.22 -7.84
CA LEU A 164 -1.79 -1.51 -7.17
C LEU A 164 -0.64 -1.49 -6.16
N VAL A 165 -0.96 -1.76 -4.90
CA VAL A 165 0.01 -1.74 -3.79
C VAL A 165 -0.18 -2.96 -2.89
N LYS A 166 0.83 -3.20 -2.05
CA LYS A 166 0.77 -4.09 -0.90
C LYS A 166 0.99 -3.31 0.39
N ILE A 167 0.53 -3.85 1.50
CA ILE A 167 0.79 -3.27 2.82
C ILE A 167 2.22 -3.64 3.23
N TYR A 168 3.09 -2.63 3.33
CA TYR A 168 4.47 -2.80 3.78
C TYR A 168 4.56 -2.80 5.30
N ASP A 169 3.91 -1.80 5.93
CA ASP A 169 3.88 -1.66 7.38
C ASP A 169 2.50 -1.21 7.85
N ALA A 170 2.09 -1.68 9.01
CA ALA A 170 0.77 -1.42 9.57
C ALA A 170 0.87 -1.50 11.10
N ASP A 171 0.58 -0.40 11.76
CA ASP A 171 0.56 -0.29 13.22
C ASP A 171 -0.71 0.44 13.65
N ALA A 172 -1.61 -0.33 14.27
CA ALA A 172 -2.88 0.16 14.78
C ALA A 172 -2.73 1.11 15.98
N ASN A 173 -1.65 1.01 16.76
CA ASN A 173 -1.45 1.85 17.94
C ASN A 173 -1.08 3.28 17.54
N THR A 174 -0.29 3.42 16.48
CA THR A 174 0.15 4.71 15.95
C THR A 174 -0.68 5.19 14.77
N ASN A 175 -1.71 4.44 14.39
CA ASN A 175 -2.49 4.63 13.17
C ASN A 175 -1.62 4.78 11.90
N LYS A 176 -0.52 4.04 11.84
CA LYS A 176 0.47 4.12 10.78
C LYS A 176 0.22 3.02 9.77
N LEU A 177 -0.11 3.40 8.54
CA LEU A 177 -0.27 2.48 7.42
C LEU A 177 0.65 2.89 6.28
N ILE A 178 1.56 2.00 5.89
CA ILE A 178 2.53 2.22 4.82
C ILE A 178 2.30 1.21 3.71
N PHE A 179 2.20 1.71 2.49
CA PHE A 179 2.06 0.91 1.28
C PHE A 179 3.39 0.76 0.55
N SER A 180 3.48 -0.26 -0.30
CA SER A 180 4.57 -0.43 -1.25
C SER A 180 4.05 -0.96 -2.58
N GLU A 181 4.40 -0.24 -3.64
CA GLU A 181 4.19 -0.65 -5.02
C GLU A 181 5.34 -1.57 -5.48
N LYS A 182 6.57 -1.33 -5.00
CA LYS A 182 7.73 -2.18 -5.31
C LYS A 182 7.52 -3.64 -4.93
N LEU A 183 6.81 -3.92 -3.84
CA LEU A 183 6.51 -5.31 -3.46
C LEU A 183 5.63 -6.01 -4.50
N VAL A 184 4.72 -5.28 -5.15
CA VAL A 184 3.87 -5.83 -6.22
C VAL A 184 4.71 -6.12 -7.46
N GLU A 185 5.58 -5.18 -7.85
CA GLU A 185 6.55 -5.36 -8.94
C GLU A 185 7.45 -6.58 -8.70
N LEU A 186 8.00 -6.71 -7.48
CA LEU A 186 8.84 -7.85 -7.10
C LEU A 186 8.11 -9.19 -7.18
N ASP A 187 6.86 -9.27 -6.72
CA ASP A 187 6.11 -10.53 -6.79
C ASP A 187 5.75 -10.91 -8.23
N GLN A 188 5.43 -9.94 -9.08
CA GLN A 188 5.25 -10.18 -10.52
C GLN A 188 6.55 -10.70 -11.14
N LEU A 189 7.70 -10.10 -10.82
CA LEU A 189 9.00 -10.58 -11.28
C LEU A 189 9.28 -12.01 -10.78
N LYS A 190 8.99 -12.32 -9.51
CA LYS A 190 9.15 -13.68 -8.99
C LYS A 190 8.25 -14.69 -9.70
N GLU A 191 7.01 -14.31 -10.00
CA GLU A 191 6.07 -15.17 -10.72
C GLU A 191 6.54 -15.45 -12.14
N ILE A 192 7.02 -14.44 -12.86
CA ILE A 192 7.62 -14.63 -14.19
C ILE A 192 8.89 -15.47 -14.08
N ALA A 193 9.73 -15.25 -13.06
CA ALA A 193 10.95 -16.02 -12.82
C ALA A 193 10.67 -17.51 -12.55
N LYS A 194 9.51 -17.89 -12.00
CA LYS A 194 9.12 -19.30 -11.81
C LYS A 194 8.95 -20.06 -13.12
N ASN A 195 8.69 -19.36 -14.23
CA ASN A 195 8.63 -19.98 -15.56
C ASN A 195 10.01 -20.40 -16.08
N TYR A 196 11.08 -19.96 -15.42
CA TYR A 196 12.46 -20.27 -15.78
C TYR A 196 13.09 -21.20 -14.76
N LYS A 197 13.96 -22.10 -15.23
CA LYS A 197 14.72 -23.01 -14.38
C LYS A 197 16.21 -22.73 -14.49
N VAL A 198 16.92 -23.07 -13.41
CA VAL A 198 18.39 -23.11 -13.43
C VAL A 198 18.82 -24.08 -14.53
N ASN A 199 19.80 -23.66 -15.33
CA ASN A 199 20.29 -24.28 -16.55
C ASN A 199 19.52 -24.00 -17.85
N ASP A 200 18.41 -23.27 -17.82
CA ASP A 200 17.74 -22.89 -19.06
C ASP A 200 18.59 -21.92 -19.89
N ILE A 201 18.50 -22.05 -21.21
CA ILE A 201 19.16 -21.16 -22.17
C ILE A 201 18.13 -20.13 -22.63
N VAL A 202 18.37 -18.89 -22.24
CA VAL A 202 17.45 -17.77 -22.51
C VAL A 202 18.11 -16.74 -23.43
N LYS A 203 17.31 -16.02 -24.20
CA LYS A 203 17.79 -14.88 -24.97
C LYS A 203 17.91 -13.69 -24.04
N ILE A 204 19.01 -12.97 -24.15
CA ILE A 204 19.30 -11.82 -23.29
C ILE A 204 19.66 -10.61 -24.13
N LYS A 205 19.29 -9.43 -23.65
CA LYS A 205 19.67 -8.14 -24.24
C LYS A 205 20.44 -7.31 -23.24
N ILE A 206 21.66 -6.88 -23.58
CA ILE A 206 22.50 -6.09 -22.68
C ILE A 206 21.91 -4.68 -22.56
N THR A 207 21.54 -4.29 -21.34
CA THR A 207 21.00 -2.96 -21.06
C THR A 207 22.07 -1.99 -20.58
N LYS A 208 23.00 -2.48 -19.75
CA LYS A 208 24.05 -1.64 -19.19
C LYS A 208 25.30 -2.44 -18.87
N ILE A 209 26.46 -1.87 -19.20
CA ILE A 209 27.76 -2.48 -18.88
C ILE A 209 28.37 -1.77 -17.66
N VAL A 210 28.92 -2.55 -16.73
CA VAL A 210 29.61 -2.05 -15.53
C VAL A 210 30.93 -2.78 -15.33
N SER A 211 31.85 -2.23 -14.51
CA SER A 211 33.21 -2.76 -14.36
C SER A 211 33.28 -4.20 -13.84
N PHE A 212 32.23 -4.66 -13.14
CA PHE A 212 32.17 -6.01 -12.56
C PHE A 212 31.22 -6.95 -13.30
N GLY A 213 30.60 -6.53 -14.41
CA GLY A 213 29.62 -7.36 -15.11
C GLY A 213 28.76 -6.61 -16.14
N ALA A 214 27.67 -7.26 -16.55
CA ALA A 214 26.68 -6.68 -17.46
C ALA A 214 25.26 -6.93 -16.93
N PHE A 215 24.45 -5.87 -16.93
CA PHE A 215 23.01 -5.96 -16.74
C PHE A 215 22.35 -6.29 -18.06
N VAL A 216 21.43 -7.26 -18.03
CA VAL A 216 20.76 -7.78 -19.21
C VAL A 216 19.28 -7.98 -18.93
N LYS A 217 18.43 -7.87 -19.94
CA LYS A 217 17.02 -8.29 -19.87
C LYS A 217 16.85 -9.67 -20.45
N VAL A 218 16.00 -10.50 -19.85
CA VAL A 218 15.75 -11.89 -20.25
C VAL A 218 14.48 -12.00 -21.10
N ASP A 219 14.56 -12.60 -22.30
CA ASP A 219 13.43 -12.95 -23.19
C ASP A 219 12.35 -11.87 -23.36
N ASP A 220 12.75 -10.60 -23.48
CA ASP A 220 11.84 -9.43 -23.58
C ASP A 220 10.85 -9.29 -22.41
N THR A 221 11.10 -9.99 -21.29
CA THR A 221 10.37 -9.87 -20.03
C THR A 221 10.89 -8.69 -19.19
N PRO A 222 10.17 -8.25 -18.14
CA PRO A 222 10.67 -7.27 -17.19
C PRO A 222 11.76 -7.83 -16.25
N LEU A 223 12.18 -9.09 -16.40
CA LEU A 223 13.22 -9.69 -15.57
C LEU A 223 14.60 -9.10 -15.85
N ASP A 224 15.21 -8.56 -14.79
CA ASP A 224 16.59 -8.11 -14.80
C ASP A 224 17.53 -9.28 -14.48
N GLY A 225 18.51 -9.45 -15.37
CA GLY A 225 19.57 -10.42 -15.26
C GLY A 225 20.93 -9.75 -15.04
N LEU A 226 21.83 -10.46 -14.35
CA LEU A 226 23.22 -10.04 -14.15
C LEU A 226 24.17 -11.13 -14.62
N ILE A 227 25.15 -10.73 -15.43
CA ILE A 227 26.30 -11.55 -15.78
C ILE A 227 27.51 -10.99 -15.06
N HIS A 228 28.11 -11.78 -14.18
CA HIS A 228 29.36 -11.40 -13.50
C HIS A 228 30.53 -11.46 -14.48
N ILE A 229 31.56 -10.62 -14.30
CA ILE A 229 32.74 -10.59 -15.21
C ILE A 229 33.38 -11.97 -15.43
N SER A 230 33.43 -12.79 -14.39
CA SER A 230 33.98 -14.16 -14.42
C SER A 230 33.15 -15.13 -15.28
N GLU A 231 31.89 -14.80 -15.54
CA GLU A 231 30.93 -15.60 -16.31
C GLU A 231 30.78 -15.11 -17.76
N ILE A 232 31.47 -14.02 -18.14
CA ILE A 232 31.47 -13.48 -19.51
C ILE A 232 32.43 -14.27 -20.40
N SER A 233 33.65 -14.54 -19.94
CA SER A 233 34.65 -15.30 -20.72
C SER A 233 35.79 -15.84 -19.85
N ASN A 234 36.51 -16.85 -20.35
CA ASN A 234 37.65 -17.50 -19.72
C ASN A 234 39.00 -16.74 -19.83
N LYS A 235 39.03 -15.59 -20.50
CA LYS A 235 40.28 -14.88 -20.81
C LYS A 235 40.78 -14.09 -19.58
N PRO A 236 42.06 -14.22 -19.19
CA PRO A 236 42.67 -13.28 -18.24
C PRO A 236 42.73 -11.87 -18.86
N ASN A 237 42.43 -10.83 -18.06
CA ASN A 237 42.32 -9.42 -18.50
C ASN A 237 41.22 -9.13 -19.54
N LEU A 238 40.01 -9.65 -19.32
CA LEU A 238 38.85 -9.37 -20.18
C LEU A 238 38.38 -7.91 -20.08
N ASP A 239 38.49 -7.15 -21.17
CA ASP A 239 37.81 -5.88 -21.34
C ASP A 239 36.32 -6.12 -21.67
N ILE A 240 35.43 -6.00 -20.69
CA ILE A 240 33.98 -6.18 -20.89
C ILE A 240 33.46 -5.30 -22.02
N ASN A 241 33.91 -4.03 -22.09
CA ASN A 241 33.46 -3.06 -23.10
C ASN A 241 33.86 -3.43 -24.54
N LYS A 242 34.83 -4.34 -24.72
CA LYS A 242 35.23 -4.82 -26.05
C LYS A 242 34.44 -6.07 -26.48
N GLU A 243 34.01 -6.89 -25.52
CA GLU A 243 33.34 -8.17 -25.75
C GLU A 243 31.81 -8.07 -25.72
N LEU A 244 31.27 -7.09 -24.99
CA LEU A 244 29.85 -6.80 -24.89
C LEU A 244 29.60 -5.36 -25.34
N LYS A 245 28.51 -5.18 -26.08
CA LYS A 245 27.99 -3.85 -26.45
C LYS A 245 26.61 -3.67 -25.85
N GLU A 246 26.33 -2.48 -25.35
CA GLU A 246 24.99 -2.12 -24.92
C GLU A 246 24.01 -2.25 -26.10
N GLY A 247 22.87 -2.89 -25.86
CA GLY A 247 21.87 -3.22 -26.87
C GLY A 247 22.08 -4.54 -27.60
N ASP A 248 23.24 -5.20 -27.43
CA ASP A 248 23.52 -6.48 -28.08
C ASP A 248 22.70 -7.62 -27.49
N VAL A 249 22.34 -8.57 -28.34
CA VAL A 249 21.41 -9.67 -28.03
C VAL A 249 22.15 -10.99 -28.16
N LYS A 250 22.33 -11.70 -27.05
CA LYS A 250 23.03 -12.98 -26.98
C LYS A 250 22.15 -14.03 -26.32
N LYS A 251 22.60 -15.29 -26.33
CA LYS A 251 22.01 -16.34 -25.47
C LYS A 251 22.89 -16.46 -24.23
N ALA A 252 22.28 -16.69 -23.08
CA ALA A 252 22.99 -16.98 -21.84
C ALA A 252 22.27 -18.10 -21.09
N LYS A 253 23.03 -18.83 -20.27
CA LYS A 253 22.50 -19.90 -19.43
C LYS A 253 22.22 -19.38 -18.04
N ILE A 254 21.06 -19.69 -17.47
CA ILE A 254 20.71 -19.34 -16.10
C ILE A 254 21.55 -20.17 -15.12
N ILE A 255 22.32 -19.51 -14.26
CA ILE A 255 23.14 -20.17 -13.22
C ILE A 255 22.45 -20.15 -11.85
N SER A 256 21.68 -19.10 -11.55
CA SER A 256 20.87 -19.03 -10.35
C SER A 256 19.70 -18.05 -10.53
N ILE A 257 18.63 -18.27 -9.77
CA ILE A 257 17.46 -17.40 -9.70
C ILE A 257 17.26 -17.09 -8.22
N ASP A 258 17.37 -15.82 -7.85
CA ASP A 258 17.23 -15.38 -6.46
C ASP A 258 16.33 -14.13 -6.39
N ASP A 259 15.19 -14.27 -5.73
CA ASP A 259 14.25 -13.19 -5.41
C ASP A 259 13.85 -12.27 -6.59
N GLY A 260 13.66 -12.84 -7.79
CA GLY A 260 13.32 -12.10 -9.01
C GLY A 260 14.52 -11.56 -9.80
N LYS A 261 15.75 -11.84 -9.35
CA LYS A 261 17.00 -11.57 -10.09
C LYS A 261 17.55 -12.86 -10.67
N ILE A 262 17.97 -12.80 -11.93
CA ILE A 262 18.51 -13.96 -12.64
C ILE A 262 20.01 -13.78 -12.85
N SER A 263 20.82 -14.67 -12.30
CA SER A 263 22.25 -14.69 -12.63
C SER A 263 22.47 -15.56 -13.86
N LEU A 264 23.23 -15.03 -14.81
CA LEU A 264 23.42 -15.61 -16.13
C LEU A 264 24.90 -15.81 -16.43
N SER A 265 25.21 -16.82 -17.25
CA SER A 265 26.56 -17.11 -17.71
C SER A 265 26.60 -17.27 -19.23
N LEU A 266 27.57 -16.60 -19.86
CA LEU A 266 27.90 -16.76 -21.28
C LEU A 266 28.91 -17.89 -21.46
N LYS A 267 29.86 -18.01 -20.53
CA LYS A 267 30.89 -19.05 -20.54
C LYS A 267 30.32 -20.47 -20.45
N ALA A 268 29.20 -20.65 -19.74
CA ALA A 268 28.53 -21.95 -19.63
C ALA A 268 27.97 -22.46 -20.98
N LEU A 269 27.75 -21.56 -21.95
CA LEU A 269 27.39 -21.93 -23.33
C LEU A 269 28.62 -22.26 -24.18
N GLU A 270 29.71 -21.49 -24.02
CA GLU A 270 30.98 -21.79 -24.70
C GLU A 270 31.58 -23.15 -24.28
N SER A 271 31.31 -23.55 -23.03
CA SER A 271 31.79 -24.81 -22.47
C SER A 271 30.97 -26.04 -22.88
N ASN A 272 29.82 -25.88 -23.55
CA ASN A 272 28.98 -27.01 -23.97
C ASN A 272 28.64 -26.98 -25.48
N PRO A 273 29.56 -27.43 -26.36
CA PRO A 273 29.29 -27.51 -27.81
C PRO A 273 28.49 -28.74 -28.27
N LYS A 274 27.92 -29.59 -27.39
CA LYS A 274 27.17 -30.79 -27.81
C LYS A 274 26.04 -31.16 -26.86
N GLU A 275 24.83 -31.22 -27.42
CA GLU A 275 23.75 -32.22 -27.19
C GLU A 275 22.50 -31.70 -27.93
N GLU A 276 22.46 -31.90 -29.25
CA GLU A 276 21.75 -32.96 -29.99
C GLU A 276 20.37 -32.49 -30.50
N PRO A 277 20.12 -32.58 -31.82
CA PRO A 277 18.82 -32.23 -32.39
C PRO A 277 17.79 -33.27 -31.94
N ILE A 278 16.76 -32.82 -31.23
CA ILE A 278 15.62 -33.66 -30.86
C ILE A 278 14.94 -34.09 -32.18
N LYS A 279 15.21 -35.32 -32.62
CA LYS A 279 14.45 -36.00 -33.67
C LYS A 279 13.01 -36.11 -33.20
N LYS A 280 12.09 -35.45 -33.90
CA LYS A 280 10.67 -35.82 -33.88
C LYS A 280 10.55 -37.21 -34.50
N SER A 281 9.96 -38.14 -33.77
CA SER A 281 9.31 -39.33 -34.33
C SER A 281 8.05 -39.65 -33.55
#